data_AF-A0A367LUE8-F1
#
_entry.id   AF-A0A367LUE8-F1
#
_cell.length_a   1.000
_cell.length_b   1.000
_cell.length_c   1.000
_cell.angle_alpha   90.00
_cell.angle_beta   90.00
_cell.angle_gamma   90.00
#
_symmetry.space_group_name_H-M   'P 1'
#
loop_
_entity.id
_entity.type
_entity.pdbx_description
1 polymer ?
#
loop_
_entity_poly.entity_id
_entity_poly.type
_entity_poly.pdbx_seq_one_letter_code
_entity_poly.pdbx_strand_id
1 'polypeptide(L)' 'SLAGHPVLSISERGTECSVGSMFCLNVGGPRITFEANLDSIARSGVRVHPSVLKLARRQATP' A
#
# COMPACT_ATOMS: atom_id res chain seq x y z
N SER A 1 -0.28 -6.93 -22.04
CA SER A 1 0.83 -7.35 -21.17
C SER A 1 1.15 -6.22 -20.20
N LEU A 2 1.45 -6.50 -18.93
CA LEU A 2 1.90 -5.49 -17.95
C LEU A 2 3.42 -5.30 -17.94
N ALA A 3 4.18 -6.10 -18.70
CA ALA A 3 5.64 -5.99 -18.76
C ALA A 3 6.10 -4.59 -19.18
N GLY A 4 7.12 -4.06 -18.51
CA GLY A 4 7.71 -2.74 -18.80
C GLY A 4 6.92 -1.53 -18.29
N HIS A 5 5.76 -1.74 -17.65
CA HIS A 5 4.94 -0.64 -17.13
C HIS A 5 5.12 -0.50 -15.61
N PRO A 6 5.13 0.72 -15.06
CA PRO A 6 5.08 0.95 -13.62
C PRO A 6 3.66 0.65 -13.11
N VAL A 7 3.49 -0.53 -12.52
CA VAL A 7 2.18 -1.04 -12.07
C VAL A 7 2.05 -0.89 -10.57
N LEU A 8 0.97 -0.25 -10.12
CA LEU A 8 0.59 -0.17 -8.72
C LEU A 8 -0.19 -1.44 -8.33
N SER A 9 0.28 -2.16 -7.30
CA SER A 9 -0.43 -3.32 -6.73
C SER A 9 -1.01 -3.01 -5.35
N ILE A 10 -2.30 -3.28 -5.17
CA ILE A 10 -3.04 -3.08 -3.92
C ILE A 10 -3.77 -4.38 -3.59
N SER A 11 -3.66 -4.83 -2.35
CA SER A 11 -4.34 -6.02 -1.83
C SER A 11 -5.15 -5.68 -0.58
N GLU A 12 -6.15 -6.48 -0.26
CA GLU A 12 -6.95 -6.37 0.98
C GLU A 12 -6.95 -7.72 1.69
N ARG A 13 -6.76 -7.75 3.03
CA ARG A 13 -6.87 -8.90 3.96
C ARG A 13 -6.29 -10.27 3.48
N GLY A 14 -5.34 -10.83 4.23
CA GLY A 14 -4.88 -12.23 4.08
C GLY A 14 -3.37 -12.40 4.13
N THR A 15 -2.87 -13.65 4.07
CA THR A 15 -1.44 -13.98 4.14
C THR A 15 -0.64 -13.47 2.93
N GLU A 16 -1.29 -13.27 1.78
CA GLU A 16 -0.66 -12.70 0.58
C GLU A 16 -0.50 -11.17 0.65
N CYS A 17 -1.11 -10.52 1.64
CA CYS A 17 -1.23 -9.06 1.64
C CYS A 17 0.13 -8.35 1.81
N SER A 18 1.05 -8.92 2.58
CA SER A 18 2.40 -8.36 2.80
C SER A 18 3.45 -8.86 1.81
N VAL A 19 3.14 -9.91 1.03
CA VAL A 19 4.09 -10.54 0.09
C VAL A 19 3.77 -10.08 -1.33
N GLY A 20 4.53 -9.08 -1.82
CA GLY A 20 4.53 -8.67 -3.22
C GLY A 20 3.55 -7.55 -3.61
N SER A 21 2.54 -7.24 -2.78
CA SER A 21 1.74 -6.01 -2.98
C SER A 21 2.52 -4.76 -2.54
N MET A 22 2.24 -3.60 -3.14
CA MET A 22 2.82 -2.33 -2.65
C MET A 22 2.08 -1.81 -1.44
N PHE A 23 0.75 -1.91 -1.46
CA PHE A 23 -0.11 -1.47 -0.36
C PHE A 23 -1.08 -2.58 0.02
N CYS A 24 -1.10 -2.88 1.31
CA CYS A 24 -2.07 -3.79 1.91
C CYS A 24 -3.10 -2.98 2.68
N LEU A 25 -4.35 -2.96 2.23
CA LEU A 25 -5.44 -2.27 2.90
C LEU A 25 -6.01 -3.14 4.02
N ASN A 26 -6.24 -2.49 5.17
CA ASN A 26 -7.02 -3.03 6.25
C ASN A 26 -8.39 -2.34 6.28
N VAL A 27 -9.39 -3.03 5.73
CA VAL A 27 -10.77 -2.55 5.51
C VAL A 27 -11.78 -3.08 6.54
N GLY A 28 -11.32 -3.66 7.65
CA GLY A 28 -12.19 -4.32 8.63
C GLY A 28 -12.70 -3.44 9.78
N GLY A 29 -12.20 -2.21 9.90
CA GLY A 29 -12.50 -1.31 11.01
C GLY A 29 -13.27 -0.05 10.60
N PRO A 30 -13.58 0.83 11.57
CA PRO A 30 -14.27 2.11 11.30
C PRO A 30 -13.45 3.08 10.42
N ARG A 31 -12.17 2.78 10.18
CA ARG A 31 -11.27 3.53 9.32
C ARG A 31 -10.43 2.58 8.48
N ILE A 32 -10.25 2.94 7.22
CA ILE A 32 -9.32 2.24 6.33
C ILE A 32 -7.90 2.66 6.70
N THR A 33 -7.05 1.68 7.01
CA THR A 33 -5.61 1.86 7.19
C THR A 33 -4.87 1.02 6.16
N PHE A 34 -3.57 1.21 6.02
CA PHE A 34 -2.77 0.37 5.15
C PHE A 34 -1.33 0.22 5.62
N GLU A 35 -0.74 -0.90 5.23
CA GLU A 35 0.69 -1.16 5.29
C GLU A 35 1.31 -0.93 3.91
N ALA A 36 2.58 -0.52 3.88
CA ALA A 36 3.31 -0.29 2.64
C ALA A 36 4.57 -1.16 2.60
N ASN A 37 4.75 -1.92 1.52
CA ASN A 37 6.00 -2.63 1.25
C ASN A 37 6.96 -1.72 0.48
N LEU A 38 7.93 -1.13 1.18
CA LEU A 38 8.87 -0.18 0.60
C LEU A 38 9.82 -0.80 -0.42
N ASP A 39 10.13 -2.12 -0.32
CA ASP A 39 10.97 -2.81 -1.31
C ASP A 39 10.21 -2.99 -2.63
N SER A 40 8.95 -3.43 -2.56
CA SER A 40 8.07 -3.52 -3.75
C SER A 40 7.93 -2.16 -4.45
N ILE A 41 7.74 -1.07 -3.70
CA ILE A 41 7.65 0.28 -4.26
C ILE A 41 8.96 0.67 -4.94
N ALA A 42 10.10 0.51 -4.27
CA ALA A 42 11.41 0.91 -4.78
C ALA A 42 11.80 0.20 -6.09
N ARG A 43 11.37 -1.04 -6.30
CA ARG A 43 11.72 -1.86 -7.48
C ARG A 43 10.75 -1.70 -8.66
N SER A 44 9.62 -1.00 -8.47
CA SER A 44 8.51 -1.00 -9.44
C SER A 44 8.53 0.08 -10.51
N GLY A 45 9.33 1.13 -10.33
CA GLY A 45 9.25 2.35 -11.14
C GLY A 45 8.01 3.22 -10.87
N VAL A 46 7.12 2.84 -9.95
CA VAL A 46 5.99 3.66 -9.50
C VAL A 46 6.50 4.81 -8.63
N ARG A 47 6.04 6.02 -8.91
CA ARG A 47 6.34 7.22 -8.09
C ARG A 47 5.21 7.45 -7.10
N VAL A 48 5.47 7.14 -5.83
CA VAL A 48 4.53 7.37 -4.74
C VAL A 48 4.81 8.73 -4.10
N HIS A 49 3.79 9.59 -4.02
CA HIS A 49 3.91 10.86 -3.31
C HIS A 49 4.07 10.61 -1.80
N PRO A 50 5.05 11.21 -1.10
CA PRO A 50 5.35 10.89 0.31
C PRO A 50 4.18 11.22 1.27
N SER A 51 3.29 12.15 0.91
CA SER A 51 2.04 12.39 1.66
C SER A 51 1.11 11.17 1.75
N VAL A 52 1.28 10.16 0.89
CA VAL A 52 0.53 8.90 1.00
C VAL A 52 0.80 8.24 2.36
N LEU A 53 2.04 8.28 2.87
CA LEU A 53 2.37 7.75 4.20
C LEU A 53 1.59 8.44 5.35
N LYS A 54 1.12 9.67 5.12
CA LYS A 54 0.28 10.40 6.08
C LYS A 54 -1.17 9.90 6.06
N LEU A 55 -1.65 9.31 4.97
CA LEU A 55 -2.98 8.70 4.87
C LEU A 55 -3.08 7.45 5.75
N ALA A 56 -2.02 6.64 5.83
CA ALA A 56 -1.93 5.52 6.78
C ALA A 56 -1.96 5.98 8.24
N ARG A 57 -1.52 7.22 8.50
CA ARG A 57 -1.29 7.77 9.84
C ARG A 57 -2.35 8.77 10.32
N ARG A 58 -3.46 9.00 9.60
CA ARG A 58 -4.43 10.04 9.99
C ARG A 58 -5.12 9.71 11.33
N GLN A 59 -4.44 10.20 12.37
CA GLN A 59 -4.75 10.49 13.77
C GLN A 59 -5.85 9.65 14.41
N ALA A 60 -5.44 8.83 15.38
CA ALA A 60 -6.25 8.57 16.55
C ALA A 60 -6.55 9.92 17.21
N THR A 61 -7.69 10.52 16.87
CA THR A 61 -8.29 11.54 17.71
C THR A 61 -8.85 10.77 18.93
N PRO A 62 -8.43 11.10 20.17
CA PRO A 62 -9.09 10.57 21.37
C PRO A 62 -10.58 10.90 21.37
#